data_AF-A0A7C9GS72-F1
#
_entry.id   AF-A0A7C9GS72-F1
#
_cell.length_a   1.000
_cell.length_b   1.000
_cell.length_c   1.000
_cell.angle_alpha   90.00
_cell.angle_beta   90.00
_cell.angle_gamma   90.00
#
_symmetry.space_group_name_H-M   'P 1'
#
loop_
_entity.id
_entity.type
_entity.pdbx_description
1 polymer ?
#
loop_
_entity_poly.entity_id
_entity_poly.type
_entity_poly.pdbx_seq_one_letter_code
_entity_poly.pdbx_strand_id
1 'polypeptide(L)'
;MLNLASLIRRPGFSDWASRSPLLGWLVRRQARRVFDLMSGFVYTQTLLACEQLGWLKALDESSLSVDQLAALGELTQDRALLLVKSASSVGLLRLQGDKVQLTLTGRVIAQQAGLRALIRHHQIFYEDLAAPADLLRHPDPSTRLRQFWRYVERRGMDDGEATPSERAQTAEYSALMTATQDMIVSQVLASVRFHEADRLLDIGGGQGRFAAKIRASHPSVVTHVFDLPGVTTASDCEPMARTAGDFFRDPFPTGFQTVSLVRVLYDHPDDWVLRLLKKVRDYLAPQQGRLIVAEPMSAEGRDSRMAEAYFGFYLLSMRGGRPRSQSELAGLLRKAGFTKVQPRSTPLPMQCSVMEAFT
;
A
#
# COMPACT_ATOMS: atom_id res chain seq x y z
N MET A 1 7.95 40.72 -16.51
CA MET A 1 8.46 39.65 -15.61
C MET A 1 9.30 38.68 -16.44
N LEU A 2 10.62 38.66 -16.21
CA LEU A 2 11.54 37.75 -16.92
C LEU A 2 11.21 36.29 -16.60
N ASN A 3 11.00 35.47 -17.63
CA ASN A 3 10.68 34.06 -17.49
C ASN A 3 11.93 33.28 -17.05
N LEU A 4 11.97 32.83 -15.80
CA LEU A 4 13.10 32.06 -15.22
C LEU A 4 13.47 30.85 -16.10
N ALA A 5 12.50 30.23 -16.78
CA ALA A 5 12.74 29.08 -17.66
C ALA A 5 13.62 29.42 -18.88
N SER A 6 13.54 30.65 -19.40
CA SER A 6 14.39 31.10 -20.52
C SER A 6 15.82 31.45 -20.10
N LEU A 7 16.03 31.78 -18.81
CA LEU A 7 17.35 32.06 -18.25
C LEU A 7 18.13 30.77 -17.97
N ILE A 8 17.45 29.71 -17.53
CA ILE A 8 18.05 28.39 -17.27
C ILE A 8 18.66 27.75 -18.54
N ARG A 9 18.11 28.07 -19.72
CA ARG A 9 18.61 27.54 -21.01
C ARG A 9 19.88 28.23 -21.52
N ARG A 10 20.35 29.30 -20.87
CA ARG A 10 21.57 30.01 -21.31
C ARG A 10 22.83 29.25 -20.87
N PRO A 11 23.80 29.00 -21.76
CA PRO A 11 25.12 28.49 -21.38
C PRO A 11 25.73 29.36 -20.29
N GLY A 12 26.25 28.76 -19.21
CA GLY A 12 26.86 29.48 -18.08
C GLY A 12 25.89 30.01 -17.01
N PHE A 13 24.56 29.88 -17.18
CA PHE A 13 23.61 30.30 -16.15
C PHE A 13 23.76 29.50 -14.84
N SER A 14 24.02 28.20 -14.92
CA SER A 14 24.26 27.35 -13.74
C SER A 14 25.52 27.80 -12.98
N ASP A 15 26.59 28.15 -13.69
CA ASP A 15 27.85 28.59 -13.10
C ASP A 15 27.75 29.98 -12.49
N TRP A 16 27.04 30.89 -13.15
CA TRP A 16 26.75 32.23 -12.61
C TRP A 16 25.79 32.17 -11.41
N ALA A 17 24.71 31.40 -11.50
CA ALA A 17 23.71 31.25 -10.46
C ALA A 17 24.25 30.52 -9.21
N SER A 18 25.15 29.54 -9.38
CA SER A 18 25.81 28.82 -8.26
C SER A 18 26.76 29.69 -7.44
N ARG A 19 27.30 30.77 -8.03
CA ARG A 19 28.16 31.78 -7.37
C ARG A 19 27.38 32.85 -6.61
N SER A 20 26.08 32.99 -6.87
CA SER A 20 25.20 33.88 -6.10
C SER A 20 24.74 33.22 -4.80
N PRO A 21 24.76 33.90 -3.64
CA PRO A 21 24.35 33.31 -2.36
C PRO A 21 22.90 32.82 -2.34
N LEU A 22 21.98 33.57 -2.97
CA LEU A 22 20.54 33.27 -2.99
C LEU A 22 20.18 32.24 -4.07
N LEU A 23 20.72 32.42 -5.29
CA LEU A 23 20.45 31.49 -6.39
C LEU A 23 21.23 30.18 -6.24
N GLY A 24 22.40 30.22 -5.60
CA GLY A 24 23.25 29.05 -5.40
C GLY A 24 22.63 28.02 -4.48
N TRP A 25 21.87 28.43 -3.46
CA TRP A 25 21.07 27.50 -2.66
C TRP A 25 19.99 26.81 -3.50
N LEU A 26 19.27 27.55 -4.35
CA LEU A 26 18.25 27.00 -5.23
C LEU A 26 18.85 26.00 -6.23
N VAL A 27 19.98 26.35 -6.85
CA VAL A 27 20.72 25.48 -7.78
C VAL A 27 21.21 24.22 -7.08
N ARG A 28 21.85 24.33 -5.91
CA ARG A 28 22.30 23.16 -5.13
C ARG A 28 21.15 22.27 -4.65
N ARG A 29 19.98 22.84 -4.36
CA ARG A 29 18.79 22.08 -3.98
C ARG A 29 18.22 21.31 -5.18
N GLN A 30 18.17 21.94 -6.36
CA GLN A 30 17.72 21.27 -7.58
C GLN A 30 18.71 20.20 -8.04
N ALA A 31 20.02 20.46 -7.99
CA ALA A 31 21.04 19.47 -8.32
C ALA A 31 20.91 18.23 -7.41
N ARG A 32 20.80 18.42 -6.09
CA ARG A 32 20.54 17.32 -5.15
C ARG A 32 19.29 16.52 -5.51
N ARG A 33 18.18 17.20 -5.81
CA ARG A 33 16.94 16.52 -6.22
C ARG A 33 17.09 15.70 -7.50
N VAL A 34 17.86 16.18 -8.48
CA VAL A 34 18.16 15.42 -9.70
C VAL A 34 18.99 14.18 -9.39
N PHE A 35 20.04 14.33 -8.57
CA PHE A 35 20.83 13.19 -8.11
C PHE A 35 19.97 12.19 -7.32
N ASP A 36 19.13 12.65 -6.38
CA ASP A 36 18.23 11.79 -5.61
C ASP A 36 17.28 10.99 -6.52
N LEU A 37 16.76 11.60 -7.60
CA LEU A 37 15.93 10.90 -8.58
C LEU A 37 16.74 9.85 -9.37
N MET A 38 17.97 10.19 -9.76
CA MET A 38 18.86 9.28 -10.50
C MET A 38 19.32 8.10 -9.66
N SER A 39 19.66 8.31 -8.38
CA SER A 39 20.18 7.27 -7.48
C SER A 39 19.12 6.66 -6.57
N GLY A 40 17.85 7.07 -6.69
CA GLY A 40 16.76 6.57 -5.84
C GLY A 40 16.60 5.05 -5.85
N PHE A 41 16.92 4.40 -6.97
CA PHE A 41 16.91 2.93 -7.06
C PHE A 41 17.92 2.28 -6.09
N VAL A 42 19.11 2.89 -5.91
CA VAL A 42 20.12 2.43 -4.96
C VAL A 42 19.66 2.64 -3.52
N TYR A 43 18.93 3.72 -3.25
CA TYR A 43 18.38 4.00 -1.92
C TYR A 43 17.33 2.96 -1.53
N THR A 44 16.47 2.57 -2.47
CA THR A 44 15.52 1.47 -2.29
C THR A 44 16.24 0.15 -2.02
N GLN A 45 17.29 -0.17 -2.78
CA GLN A 45 18.07 -1.39 -2.58
C GLN A 45 18.86 -1.38 -1.25
N THR A 46 19.30 -0.21 -0.79
CA THR A 46 19.92 -0.05 0.54
C THR A 46 18.95 -0.41 1.65
N LEU A 47 17.71 0.07 1.58
CA LEU A 47 16.66 -0.29 2.53
C LEU A 47 16.36 -1.79 2.51
N LEU A 48 16.21 -2.37 1.31
CA LEU A 48 15.96 -3.80 1.13
C LEU A 48 17.11 -4.64 1.70
N ALA A 49 18.37 -4.29 1.45
CA ALA A 49 19.52 -5.00 1.97
C ALA A 49 19.56 -4.98 3.50
N CYS A 50 19.30 -3.84 4.15
CA CYS A 50 19.22 -3.78 5.61
C CYS A 50 18.10 -4.68 6.18
N GLU A 51 16.97 -4.81 5.46
CA GLU A 51 15.88 -5.71 5.85
C GLU A 51 16.26 -7.18 5.65
N GLN A 52 16.82 -7.55 4.49
CA GLN A 52 17.20 -8.93 4.16
C GLN A 52 18.31 -9.47 5.07
N LEU A 53 19.26 -8.62 5.46
CA LEU A 53 20.33 -8.97 6.39
C LEU A 53 19.87 -8.97 7.87
N GLY A 54 18.60 -8.68 8.15
CA GLY A 54 18.05 -8.66 9.51
C GLY A 54 18.51 -7.48 10.36
N TRP A 55 19.21 -6.50 9.77
CA TRP A 55 19.78 -5.36 10.51
C TRP A 55 18.70 -4.49 11.14
N LEU A 56 17.57 -4.27 10.45
CA LEU A 56 16.49 -3.42 10.98
C LEU A 56 15.92 -3.98 12.29
N LYS A 57 15.71 -5.31 12.36
CA LYS A 57 15.23 -5.96 13.59
C LYS A 57 16.28 -5.91 14.69
N ALA A 58 17.51 -6.32 14.39
CA ALA A 58 18.58 -6.37 15.38
C ALA A 58 18.89 -4.98 15.99
N LEU A 59 18.84 -3.93 15.17
CA LEU A 59 19.10 -2.56 15.62
C LEU A 59 17.91 -1.89 16.33
N ASP A 60 16.69 -2.46 16.25
CA ASP A 60 15.56 -2.00 17.06
C ASP A 60 15.71 -2.44 18.52
N GLU A 61 16.26 -3.65 18.72
CA GLU A 61 16.52 -4.26 20.03
C GLU A 61 17.73 -3.63 20.75
N SER A 62 18.82 -3.33 20.02
CA SER A 62 20.04 -2.77 20.62
C SER A 62 20.93 -2.03 19.61
N SER A 63 21.88 -1.23 20.10
CA SER A 63 22.91 -0.63 19.25
C SER A 63 24.06 -1.61 19.00
N LEU A 64 24.50 -1.77 17.75
CA LEU A 64 25.53 -2.75 17.35
C LEU A 64 26.76 -2.05 16.76
N SER A 65 27.93 -2.68 16.84
CA SER A 65 29.11 -2.23 16.08
C SER A 65 29.04 -2.65 14.61
N VAL A 66 29.88 -2.04 13.78
CA VAL A 66 30.02 -2.45 12.37
C VAL A 66 30.44 -3.91 12.26
N ASP A 67 31.30 -4.40 13.15
CA ASP A 67 31.75 -5.80 13.15
C ASP A 67 30.64 -6.78 13.52
N GLN A 68 29.77 -6.39 14.47
CA GLN A 68 28.60 -7.18 14.83
C GLN A 68 27.60 -7.25 13.67
N LEU A 69 27.39 -6.14 12.96
CA LEU A 69 26.54 -6.11 11.77
C LEU A 69 27.14 -6.90 10.60
N ALA A 70 28.47 -6.87 10.45
CA ALA A 70 29.20 -7.67 9.47
C ALA A 70 29.00 -9.16 9.74
N ALA A 71 29.18 -9.60 10.99
CA ALA A 71 28.95 -10.99 11.40
C ALA A 71 27.48 -11.41 11.19
N LEU A 72 26.52 -10.58 11.58
CA LEU A 72 25.09 -10.86 11.41
C LEU A 72 24.69 -11.03 9.94
N GLY A 73 25.28 -10.23 9.04
CA GLY A 73 24.97 -10.25 7.61
C GLY A 73 25.90 -11.11 6.77
N GLU A 74 26.82 -11.86 7.38
CA GLU A 74 27.87 -12.63 6.68
C GLU A 74 28.67 -11.78 5.68
N LEU A 75 28.96 -10.53 6.04
CA LEU A 75 29.68 -9.56 5.22
C LEU A 75 31.13 -9.40 5.69
N THR A 76 32.01 -9.03 4.77
CA THR A 76 33.30 -8.42 5.12
C THR A 76 33.07 -7.08 5.83
N GLN A 77 33.99 -6.68 6.71
CA GLN A 77 33.93 -5.39 7.43
C GLN A 77 33.74 -4.18 6.48
N ASP A 78 34.44 -4.15 5.34
CA ASP A 78 34.34 -3.06 4.36
C ASP A 78 32.95 -2.96 3.72
N ARG A 79 32.34 -4.12 3.39
CA ARG A 79 30.97 -4.18 2.84
C ARG A 79 29.93 -3.78 3.87
N ALA A 80 30.10 -4.20 5.13
CA ALA A 80 29.22 -3.77 6.21
C ALA A 80 29.33 -2.25 6.43
N LEU A 81 30.55 -1.70 6.47
CA LEU A 81 30.78 -0.26 6.60
C LEU A 81 30.19 0.52 5.41
N LEU A 82 30.31 0.01 4.19
CA LEU A 82 29.67 0.58 3.00
C LEU A 82 28.15 0.66 3.19
N LEU A 83 27.51 -0.45 3.59
CA LEU A 83 26.06 -0.48 3.79
C LEU A 83 25.63 0.44 4.94
N VAL A 84 26.38 0.51 6.04
CA VAL A 84 26.12 1.46 7.14
C VAL A 84 26.17 2.90 6.62
N LYS A 85 27.20 3.27 5.86
CA LYS A 85 27.33 4.62 5.28
C LYS A 85 26.18 4.93 4.32
N SER A 86 25.83 3.99 3.44
CA SER A 86 24.70 4.12 2.51
C SER A 86 23.39 4.31 3.27
N ALA A 87 23.08 3.44 4.23
CA ALA A 87 21.87 3.50 5.02
C ALA A 87 21.81 4.75 5.91
N SER A 88 22.95 5.25 6.39
CA SER A 88 23.04 6.54 7.07
C SER A 88 22.77 7.73 6.15
N SER A 89 23.25 7.69 4.91
CA SER A 89 23.04 8.77 3.94
C SER A 89 21.57 8.96 3.57
N VAL A 90 20.79 7.88 3.57
CA VAL A 90 19.32 7.92 3.33
C VAL A 90 18.51 8.04 4.63
N GLY A 91 19.19 8.25 5.77
CA GLY A 91 18.55 8.51 7.05
C GLY A 91 17.91 7.31 7.72
N LEU A 92 18.28 6.08 7.37
CA LEU A 92 17.82 4.86 8.05
C LEU A 92 18.61 4.57 9.32
N LEU A 93 19.93 4.71 9.24
CA LEU A 93 20.87 4.42 10.33
C LEU A 93 21.64 5.66 10.76
N ARG A 94 22.22 5.62 11.95
CA ARG A 94 23.21 6.60 12.40
C ARG A 94 24.39 5.86 13.04
N LEU A 95 25.59 6.24 12.62
CA LEU A 95 26.84 5.86 13.29
C LEU A 95 27.23 6.94 14.31
N GLN A 96 27.39 6.56 15.58
CA GLN A 96 27.88 7.41 16.66
C GLN A 96 29.05 6.70 17.34
N GLY A 97 30.27 7.19 17.15
CA GLY A 97 31.47 6.48 17.57
C GLY A 97 31.59 5.14 16.85
N ASP A 98 31.67 4.05 17.61
CA ASP A 98 31.70 2.67 17.14
C ASP A 98 30.31 2.01 17.04
N LYS A 99 29.25 2.71 17.47
CA LYS A 99 27.88 2.17 17.54
C LYS A 99 27.00 2.65 16.39
N VAL A 100 26.31 1.71 15.78
CA VAL A 100 25.26 1.90 14.79
C VAL A 100 23.90 1.77 15.47
N GLN A 101 22.99 2.67 15.15
CA GLN A 101 21.63 2.72 15.67
C GLN A 101 20.63 3.05 14.56
N LEU A 102 19.36 2.67 14.75
CA LEU A 102 18.27 3.18 13.91
C LEU A 102 18.05 4.67 14.16
N THR A 103 17.76 5.42 13.10
CA THR A 103 17.12 6.74 13.23
C THR A 103 15.64 6.58 13.60
N LEU A 104 14.92 7.68 13.77
CA LEU A 104 13.46 7.65 13.91
C LEU A 104 12.79 6.93 12.72
N THR A 105 13.20 7.25 11.49
CA THR A 105 12.69 6.62 10.26
C THR A 105 12.99 5.12 10.24
N GLY A 106 14.23 4.72 10.55
CA GLY A 106 14.61 3.32 10.64
C GLY A 106 13.79 2.56 11.68
N ARG A 107 13.53 3.17 12.84
CA ARG A 107 12.74 2.57 13.93
C ARG A 107 11.27 2.39 13.57
N VAL A 108 10.65 3.39 12.92
CA VAL A 108 9.28 3.27 12.41
C VAL A 108 9.15 2.09 11.45
N ILE A 109 10.13 1.90 10.55
CA ILE A 109 10.14 0.76 9.64
C ILE A 109 10.34 -0.55 10.40
N ALA A 110 11.33 -0.62 11.30
CA ALA A 110 11.65 -1.84 12.03
C ALA A 110 10.47 -2.39 12.85
N GLN A 111 9.69 -1.50 13.47
CA GLN A 111 8.56 -1.86 14.34
C GLN A 111 7.27 -2.20 13.57
N GLN A 112 7.16 -1.80 12.30
CA GLN A 112 5.98 -2.07 11.49
C GLN A 112 6.20 -3.28 10.57
N ALA A 113 5.73 -4.45 11.02
CA ALA A 113 5.81 -5.70 10.26
C ALA A 113 5.25 -5.56 8.83
N GLY A 114 4.16 -4.79 8.65
CA GLY A 114 3.57 -4.50 7.35
C GLY A 114 4.51 -3.73 6.41
N LEU A 115 5.20 -2.70 6.90
CA LEU A 115 6.19 -1.96 6.10
C LEU A 115 7.34 -2.88 5.68
N ARG A 116 7.85 -3.71 6.60
CA ARG A 116 8.92 -4.67 6.30
C ARG A 116 8.50 -5.72 5.29
N ALA A 117 7.28 -6.25 5.41
CA ALA A 117 6.71 -7.17 4.43
C ALA A 117 6.58 -6.52 3.05
N LEU A 118 6.12 -5.27 3.00
CA LEU A 118 6.04 -4.51 1.76
C LEU A 118 7.44 -4.26 1.16
N ILE A 119 8.44 -3.88 1.96
CA ILE A 119 9.83 -3.72 1.51
C ILE A 119 10.34 -5.00 0.84
N ARG A 120 10.13 -6.18 1.45
CA ARG A 120 10.53 -7.46 0.84
C ARG A 120 9.78 -7.73 -0.47
N HIS A 121 8.47 -7.47 -0.52
CA HIS A 121 7.66 -7.63 -1.72
C HIS A 121 8.10 -6.75 -2.89
N HIS A 122 8.67 -5.55 -2.62
CA HIS A 122 9.14 -4.65 -3.66
C HIS A 122 10.23 -5.27 -4.56
N GLN A 123 10.93 -6.33 -4.15
CA GLN A 123 11.89 -7.01 -5.02
C GLN A 123 11.21 -7.47 -6.33
N ILE A 124 10.02 -8.06 -6.22
CA ILE A 124 9.26 -8.55 -7.37
C ILE A 124 8.83 -7.39 -8.27
N PHE A 125 8.32 -6.33 -7.65
CA PHE A 125 7.92 -5.13 -8.39
C PHE A 125 9.11 -4.44 -9.07
N TYR A 126 10.27 -4.42 -8.40
CA TYR A 126 11.50 -3.84 -8.92
C TYR A 126 11.96 -4.55 -10.19
N GLU A 127 11.80 -5.88 -10.27
CA GLU A 127 12.11 -6.66 -11.47
C GLU A 127 11.16 -6.31 -12.64
N ASP A 128 9.87 -6.09 -12.37
CA ASP A 128 8.92 -5.61 -13.39
C ASP A 128 9.27 -4.21 -13.93
N LEU A 129 9.96 -3.40 -13.11
CA LEU A 129 10.41 -2.05 -13.47
C LEU A 129 11.78 -2.02 -14.16
N ALA A 130 12.41 -3.16 -14.45
CA ALA A 130 13.71 -3.21 -15.10
C ALA A 130 13.69 -2.62 -16.54
N ALA A 131 12.55 -2.70 -17.22
CA ALA A 131 12.34 -2.16 -18.56
C ALA A 131 11.05 -1.30 -18.64
N PRO A 132 11.02 -0.11 -18.01
CA PRO A 132 9.78 0.63 -17.79
C PRO A 132 9.16 1.16 -19.08
N ALA A 133 9.97 1.44 -20.12
CA ALA A 133 9.45 1.86 -21.42
C ALA A 133 8.69 0.73 -22.13
N ASP A 134 9.14 -0.52 -21.98
CA ASP A 134 8.49 -1.67 -22.60
C ASP A 134 7.21 -2.02 -21.83
N LEU A 135 7.25 -1.95 -20.50
CA LEU A 135 6.06 -2.07 -19.65
C LEU A 135 4.93 -1.12 -20.09
N LEU A 136 5.27 0.11 -20.48
CA LEU A 136 4.30 1.12 -20.93
C LEU A 136 3.82 0.93 -22.38
N ARG A 137 4.67 0.40 -23.26
CA ARG A 137 4.31 0.18 -24.68
C ARG A 137 3.45 -1.05 -24.87
N HIS A 138 3.63 -2.07 -24.05
CA HIS A 138 2.90 -3.31 -24.18
C HIS A 138 1.49 -3.17 -23.55
N PRO A 139 0.42 -3.45 -24.32
CA PRO A 139 -0.95 -3.37 -23.79
C PRO A 139 -1.27 -4.50 -22.80
N ASP A 140 -0.50 -5.60 -22.81
CA ASP A 140 -0.63 -6.73 -21.89
C ASP A 140 0.77 -7.24 -21.48
N PRO A 141 1.49 -6.51 -20.60
CA PRO A 141 2.83 -6.88 -20.19
C PRO A 141 2.79 -8.12 -19.28
N SER A 142 3.66 -9.10 -19.54
CA SER A 142 3.83 -10.27 -18.69
C SER A 142 4.71 -9.95 -17.49
N THR A 143 4.09 -9.46 -16.42
CA THR A 143 4.77 -9.08 -15.18
C THR A 143 4.75 -10.19 -14.13
N ARG A 144 5.72 -10.15 -13.21
CA ARG A 144 5.80 -11.04 -12.06
C ARG A 144 4.73 -10.73 -11.04
N LEU A 145 4.45 -9.45 -10.79
CA LEU A 145 3.36 -9.07 -9.88
C LEU A 145 2.01 -9.62 -10.29
N ARG A 146 1.72 -9.72 -11.59
CA ARG A 146 0.47 -10.29 -12.10
C ARG A 146 0.26 -11.75 -11.68
N GLN A 147 1.33 -12.51 -11.43
CA GLN A 147 1.22 -13.92 -11.03
C GLN A 147 0.45 -14.09 -9.72
N PHE A 148 0.59 -13.14 -8.80
CA PHE A 148 -0.12 -13.13 -7.52
C PHE A 148 -1.63 -12.84 -7.66
N TRP A 149 -2.06 -12.30 -8.80
CA TRP A 149 -3.45 -11.88 -9.06
C TRP A 149 -4.25 -12.85 -9.94
N ARG A 150 -3.63 -13.95 -10.40
CA ARG A 150 -4.26 -14.92 -11.33
C ARG A 150 -5.51 -15.58 -10.77
N TYR A 151 -5.64 -15.69 -9.44
CA TYR A 151 -6.85 -16.24 -8.81
C TYR A 151 -8.08 -15.34 -9.03
N VAL A 152 -7.89 -14.02 -9.13
CA VAL A 152 -8.96 -13.05 -9.43
C VAL A 152 -9.32 -13.09 -10.91
N GLU A 153 -8.35 -13.30 -11.81
CA GLU A 153 -8.60 -13.40 -13.25
C GLU A 153 -9.38 -14.67 -13.64
N ARG A 154 -9.28 -15.73 -12.84
CA ARG A 154 -10.12 -16.94 -13.00
C ARG A 154 -11.61 -16.74 -12.71
N ARG A 155 -12.06 -15.52 -12.41
CA ARG A 155 -13.49 -15.11 -12.19
C ARG A 155 -14.42 -15.27 -13.40
N GLY A 156 -14.30 -16.34 -14.17
CA GLY A 156 -15.22 -16.65 -15.27
C GLY A 156 -14.77 -17.70 -16.28
N MET A 157 -13.72 -18.46 -15.99
CA MET A 157 -13.28 -19.59 -16.82
C MET A 157 -13.29 -20.85 -15.94
N ASP A 158 -13.86 -21.92 -16.50
CA ASP A 158 -14.14 -23.25 -15.95
C ASP A 158 -13.46 -23.64 -14.62
N ASP A 159 -14.24 -24.34 -13.79
CA ASP A 159 -14.03 -24.84 -12.42
C ASP A 159 -12.82 -25.79 -12.23
N GLY A 160 -11.70 -25.56 -12.90
CA GLY A 160 -10.45 -26.27 -12.67
C GLY A 160 -9.83 -25.87 -11.33
N GLU A 161 -9.52 -26.86 -10.49
CA GLU A 161 -8.81 -26.64 -9.23
C GLU A 161 -7.54 -25.79 -9.43
N ALA A 162 -7.28 -24.87 -8.50
CA ALA A 162 -6.01 -24.12 -8.50
C ALA A 162 -4.84 -25.10 -8.37
N THR A 163 -3.80 -24.96 -9.18
CA THR A 163 -2.59 -25.78 -9.04
C THR A 163 -1.90 -25.50 -7.69
N PRO A 164 -1.05 -26.41 -7.18
CA PRO A 164 -0.29 -26.16 -5.95
C PRO A 164 0.52 -24.84 -5.98
N SER A 165 1.11 -24.50 -7.14
CA SER A 165 1.85 -23.25 -7.31
C SER A 165 0.97 -22.02 -7.17
N GLU A 166 -0.25 -22.06 -7.70
CA GLU A 166 -1.18 -20.93 -7.64
C GLU A 166 -1.77 -20.75 -6.24
N ARG A 167 -2.00 -21.86 -5.52
CA ARG A 167 -2.37 -21.81 -4.10
C ARG A 167 -1.25 -21.19 -3.26
N ALA A 168 0.01 -21.56 -3.51
CA ALA A 168 1.16 -20.97 -2.82
C ALA A 168 1.30 -19.47 -3.09
N GLN A 169 1.16 -19.04 -4.35
CA GLN A 169 1.18 -17.61 -4.72
C GLN A 169 0.03 -16.84 -4.07
N THR A 170 -1.17 -17.41 -4.06
CA THR A 170 -2.34 -16.80 -3.41
C THR A 170 -2.12 -16.66 -1.90
N ALA A 171 -1.54 -17.67 -1.25
CA ALA A 171 -1.22 -17.64 0.17
C ALA A 171 -0.15 -16.60 0.50
N GLU A 172 0.92 -16.51 -0.29
CA GLU A 172 1.97 -15.51 -0.13
C GLU A 172 1.44 -14.08 -0.27
N TYR A 173 0.60 -13.84 -1.29
CA TYR A 173 -0.04 -12.55 -1.47
C TYR A 173 -1.03 -12.23 -0.35
N SER A 174 -1.85 -13.21 0.07
CA SER A 174 -2.79 -13.05 1.18
C SER A 174 -2.04 -12.69 2.47
N ALA A 175 -0.91 -13.33 2.74
CA ALA A 175 -0.07 -13.01 3.89
C ALA A 175 0.48 -11.56 3.83
N LEU A 176 0.87 -11.08 2.64
CA LEU A 176 1.29 -9.69 2.46
C LEU A 176 0.13 -8.70 2.69
N MET A 177 -1.05 -8.98 2.15
CA MET A 177 -2.24 -8.14 2.38
C MET A 177 -2.59 -8.09 3.86
N THR A 178 -2.62 -9.24 4.52
CA THR A 178 -2.82 -9.35 5.97
C THR A 178 -1.77 -8.55 6.75
N ALA A 179 -0.48 -8.70 6.44
CA ALA A 179 0.59 -8.00 7.15
C ALA A 179 0.51 -6.47 7.01
N THR A 180 0.03 -5.97 5.86
CA THR A 180 -0.12 -4.53 5.60
C THR A 180 -1.44 -3.95 6.11
N GLN A 181 -2.39 -4.79 6.52
CA GLN A 181 -3.74 -4.35 6.89
C GLN A 181 -3.78 -3.54 8.19
N ASP A 182 -2.84 -3.76 9.13
CA ASP A 182 -2.76 -2.98 10.37
C ASP A 182 -2.59 -1.48 10.12
N MET A 183 -1.85 -1.12 9.06
CA MET A 183 -1.68 0.28 8.65
C MET A 183 -3.02 0.88 8.26
N ILE A 184 -3.85 0.14 7.52
CA ILE A 184 -5.17 0.58 7.06
C ILE A 184 -6.17 0.64 8.22
N VAL A 185 -6.24 -0.43 9.03
CA VAL A 185 -7.11 -0.53 10.21
C VAL A 185 -6.90 0.63 11.16
N SER A 186 -5.64 1.01 11.42
CA SER A 186 -5.32 2.12 12.33
C SER A 186 -5.92 3.45 11.86
N GLN A 187 -5.93 3.70 10.54
CA GLN A 187 -6.52 4.90 9.97
C GLN A 187 -8.05 4.85 10.05
N VAL A 188 -8.66 3.69 9.81
CA VAL A 188 -10.12 3.53 9.93
C VAL A 188 -10.59 3.73 11.37
N LEU A 189 -9.94 3.09 12.35
CA LEU A 189 -10.29 3.24 13.77
C LEU A 189 -10.11 4.68 14.28
N ALA A 190 -9.18 5.44 13.71
CA ALA A 190 -8.99 6.85 14.06
C ALA A 190 -10.04 7.79 13.44
N SER A 191 -10.72 7.36 12.37
CA SER A 191 -11.53 8.24 11.51
C SER A 191 -13.01 7.88 11.43
N VAL A 192 -13.35 6.63 11.77
CA VAL A 192 -14.71 6.08 11.70
C VAL A 192 -15.20 5.75 13.10
N ARG A 193 -16.43 6.16 13.39
CA ARG A 193 -17.13 5.76 14.61
C ARG A 193 -17.92 4.48 14.35
N PHE A 194 -17.63 3.46 15.14
CA PHE A 194 -18.42 2.25 15.25
C PHE A 194 -19.35 2.38 16.45
N HIS A 195 -20.60 1.98 16.29
CA HIS A 195 -21.63 2.05 17.32
C HIS A 195 -21.82 0.69 18.00
N GLU A 196 -22.39 0.71 19.21
CA GLU A 196 -22.83 -0.52 19.86
C GLU A 196 -23.84 -1.27 18.98
N ALA A 197 -23.69 -2.59 18.89
CA ALA A 197 -24.49 -3.48 18.03
C ALA A 197 -24.36 -3.24 16.51
N ASP A 198 -23.32 -2.52 16.04
CA ASP A 198 -22.97 -2.53 14.62
C ASP A 198 -22.73 -3.98 14.16
N ARG A 199 -23.36 -4.37 13.04
CA ARG A 199 -23.09 -5.63 12.35
C ARG A 199 -22.42 -5.30 11.04
N LEU A 200 -21.13 -5.63 10.98
CA LEU A 200 -20.22 -5.34 9.88
C LEU A 200 -20.02 -6.57 9.00
N LEU A 201 -20.35 -6.43 7.72
CA LEU A 201 -19.96 -7.37 6.66
C LEU A 201 -18.73 -6.83 5.93
N ASP A 202 -17.59 -7.49 6.10
CA ASP A 202 -16.33 -7.16 5.44
C ASP A 202 -16.21 -7.95 4.13
N ILE A 203 -16.55 -7.31 3.01
CA ILE A 203 -16.53 -7.90 1.68
C ILE A 203 -15.12 -7.78 1.11
N GLY A 204 -14.54 -8.88 0.63
CA GLY A 204 -13.13 -8.92 0.26
C GLY A 204 -12.21 -8.82 1.48
N GLY A 205 -12.68 -9.25 2.66
CA GLY A 205 -11.97 -9.10 3.94
C GLY A 205 -10.73 -9.98 4.10
N GLY A 206 -10.41 -10.82 3.12
CA GLY A 206 -9.22 -11.67 3.11
C GLY A 206 -9.18 -12.66 4.27
N GLN A 207 -8.03 -12.73 4.93
CA GLN A 207 -7.88 -13.53 6.15
C GLN A 207 -8.62 -12.92 7.37
N GLY A 208 -9.32 -11.79 7.21
CA GLY A 208 -10.22 -11.23 8.21
C GLY A 208 -9.53 -10.38 9.27
N ARG A 209 -8.31 -9.92 9.02
CA ARG A 209 -7.54 -9.12 9.98
C ARG A 209 -8.21 -7.79 10.29
N PHE A 210 -8.80 -7.14 9.29
CA PHE A 210 -9.55 -5.90 9.49
C PHE A 210 -10.72 -6.12 10.46
N ALA A 211 -11.62 -7.04 10.12
CA ALA A 211 -12.75 -7.41 10.96
C ALA A 211 -12.34 -7.82 12.39
N ALA A 212 -11.30 -8.66 12.55
CA ALA A 212 -10.80 -9.06 13.87
C ALA A 212 -10.31 -7.87 14.71
N LYS A 213 -9.62 -6.89 14.10
CA LYS A 213 -9.18 -5.68 14.78
C LYS A 213 -10.32 -4.75 15.14
N ILE A 214 -11.35 -4.61 14.28
CA ILE A 214 -12.56 -3.86 14.62
C ILE A 214 -13.22 -4.46 15.86
N ARG A 215 -13.40 -5.79 15.89
CA ARG A 215 -13.96 -6.51 17.05
C ARG A 215 -13.11 -6.36 18.31
N ALA A 216 -11.78 -6.37 18.19
CA ALA A 216 -10.89 -6.17 19.33
C ALA A 216 -10.99 -4.76 19.94
N SER A 217 -11.17 -3.72 19.09
CA SER A 217 -11.34 -2.34 19.55
C SER A 217 -12.76 -1.99 19.96
N HIS A 218 -13.76 -2.67 19.40
CA HIS A 218 -15.18 -2.50 19.68
C HIS A 218 -15.85 -3.86 19.89
N PRO A 219 -15.75 -4.47 21.09
CA PRO A 219 -16.21 -5.83 21.36
C PRO A 219 -17.71 -6.08 21.11
N SER A 220 -18.51 -5.02 21.12
CA SER A 220 -19.96 -5.07 20.81
C SER A 220 -20.28 -5.17 19.32
N VAL A 221 -19.29 -4.99 18.44
CA VAL A 221 -19.47 -5.05 16.98
C VAL A 221 -19.40 -6.50 16.52
N VAL A 222 -20.44 -6.95 15.82
CA VAL A 222 -20.47 -8.27 15.19
C VAL A 222 -19.84 -8.16 13.82
N THR A 223 -18.82 -8.95 13.55
CA THR A 223 -18.10 -8.91 12.27
C THR A 223 -18.23 -10.23 11.51
N HIS A 224 -18.41 -10.14 10.19
CA HIS A 224 -18.48 -11.29 9.28
C HIS A 224 -17.68 -11.00 8.03
N VAL A 225 -16.88 -11.97 7.57
CA VAL A 225 -16.07 -11.82 6.35
C VAL A 225 -16.70 -12.56 5.18
N PHE A 226 -16.77 -11.90 4.03
CA PHE A 226 -17.19 -12.50 2.77
C PHE A 226 -16.04 -12.42 1.77
N ASP A 227 -15.49 -13.56 1.36
CA ASP A 227 -14.37 -13.63 0.42
C ASP A 227 -14.41 -14.91 -0.41
N LEU A 228 -13.51 -15.06 -1.37
CA LEU A 228 -13.44 -16.24 -2.22
C LEU A 228 -13.13 -17.52 -1.41
N PRO A 229 -13.60 -18.70 -1.87
CA PRO A 229 -13.41 -19.97 -1.14
C PRO A 229 -11.96 -20.26 -0.74
N GLY A 230 -10.99 -20.05 -1.64
CA GLY A 230 -9.57 -20.30 -1.37
C GLY A 230 -8.91 -19.36 -0.36
N VAL A 231 -9.57 -18.23 -0.02
CA VAL A 231 -9.04 -17.23 0.93
C VAL A 231 -9.63 -17.44 2.32
N THR A 232 -10.92 -17.77 2.40
CA THR A 232 -11.64 -17.96 3.68
C THR A 232 -11.16 -19.16 4.51
N THR A 233 -10.54 -20.16 3.88
CA THR A 233 -10.04 -21.39 4.52
C THR A 233 -8.64 -21.27 5.12
N ALA A 234 -7.87 -20.23 4.77
CA ALA A 234 -6.46 -20.07 5.11
C ALA A 234 -6.20 -18.99 6.17
N SER A 235 -6.91 -19.02 7.30
CA SER A 235 -6.86 -17.97 8.33
C SER A 235 -6.13 -18.40 9.60
N ASP A 236 -5.03 -17.72 9.92
CA ASP A 236 -4.38 -17.73 11.23
C ASP A 236 -5.04 -16.77 12.25
N CYS A 237 -6.07 -16.03 11.83
CA CYS A 237 -6.81 -15.11 12.71
C CYS A 237 -7.86 -15.85 13.55
N GLU A 238 -8.20 -15.26 14.71
CA GLU A 238 -9.26 -15.66 15.64
C GLU A 238 -10.53 -16.22 14.96
N PRO A 239 -11.23 -17.20 15.59
CA PRO A 239 -12.52 -17.68 15.10
C PRO A 239 -13.49 -16.53 14.82
N MET A 240 -14.01 -16.50 13.60
CA MET A 240 -14.92 -15.47 13.12
C MET A 240 -15.85 -16.08 12.08
N ALA A 241 -17.07 -15.55 11.99
CA ALA A 241 -18.04 -15.96 10.99
C ALA A 241 -17.56 -15.54 9.58
N ARG A 242 -17.59 -16.48 8.65
CA ARG A 242 -17.12 -16.30 7.27
C ARG A 242 -18.08 -16.96 6.30
N THR A 243 -18.20 -16.37 5.11
CA THR A 243 -18.91 -16.97 3.97
C THR A 243 -18.02 -16.91 2.75
N ALA A 244 -17.84 -18.05 2.10
CA ALA A 244 -17.16 -18.14 0.82
C ALA A 244 -18.10 -17.72 -0.32
N GLY A 245 -17.63 -16.87 -1.23
CA GLY A 245 -18.37 -16.50 -2.44
C GLY A 245 -17.68 -15.41 -3.27
N ASP A 246 -18.13 -15.28 -4.51
CA ASP A 246 -17.74 -14.19 -5.40
C ASP A 246 -18.68 -12.99 -5.22
N PHE A 247 -18.15 -11.88 -4.73
CA PHE A 247 -18.95 -10.69 -4.43
C PHE A 247 -19.61 -10.05 -5.66
N PHE A 248 -19.23 -10.44 -6.88
CA PHE A 248 -19.96 -10.04 -8.09
C PHE A 248 -21.19 -10.90 -8.38
N ARG A 249 -21.16 -12.19 -8.04
CA ARG A 249 -22.16 -13.18 -8.49
C ARG A 249 -23.07 -13.63 -7.35
N ASP A 250 -22.47 -13.91 -6.20
CA ASP A 250 -23.14 -14.62 -5.11
C ASP A 250 -23.86 -13.65 -4.15
N PRO A 251 -24.99 -14.05 -3.55
CA PRO A 251 -25.69 -13.22 -2.59
C PRO A 251 -24.85 -12.97 -1.33
N PHE A 252 -25.00 -11.79 -0.73
CA PHE A 252 -24.35 -11.46 0.54
C PHE A 252 -25.13 -12.04 1.73
N PRO A 253 -24.45 -12.49 2.79
CA PRO A 253 -25.09 -12.85 4.06
C PRO A 253 -25.99 -11.72 4.56
N THR A 254 -27.21 -12.02 4.98
CA THR A 254 -28.18 -11.00 5.42
C THR A 254 -27.97 -10.56 6.86
N GLY A 255 -28.51 -9.38 7.22
CA GLY A 255 -28.55 -8.89 8.60
C GLY A 255 -27.34 -8.04 9.01
N PHE A 256 -26.61 -7.49 8.04
CA PHE A 256 -25.52 -6.53 8.30
C PHE A 256 -25.88 -5.16 7.73
N GLN A 257 -25.94 -4.16 8.61
CA GLN A 257 -26.26 -2.78 8.27
C GLN A 257 -25.01 -1.94 7.96
N THR A 258 -23.81 -2.47 8.23
CA THR A 258 -22.55 -1.84 7.79
C THR A 258 -21.80 -2.79 6.88
N VAL A 259 -21.31 -2.29 5.74
CA VAL A 259 -20.41 -3.01 4.84
C VAL A 259 -19.06 -2.30 4.80
N SER A 260 -17.95 -3.04 4.81
CA SER A 260 -16.64 -2.51 4.47
C SER A 260 -16.13 -3.05 3.14
N LEU A 261 -15.46 -2.17 2.40
CA LEU A 261 -14.68 -2.48 1.21
C LEU A 261 -13.27 -1.93 1.44
N VAL A 262 -12.41 -2.76 2.02
CA VAL A 262 -11.04 -2.36 2.40
C VAL A 262 -10.08 -2.84 1.31
N ARG A 263 -9.49 -1.90 0.55
CA ARG A 263 -8.63 -2.19 -0.61
C ARG A 263 -9.27 -3.14 -1.62
N VAL A 264 -10.58 -2.99 -1.87
CA VAL A 264 -11.32 -3.83 -2.85
C VAL A 264 -11.54 -3.08 -4.15
N LEU A 265 -11.92 -1.79 -4.09
CA LEU A 265 -12.26 -1.02 -5.28
C LEU A 265 -11.00 -0.63 -6.06
N TYR A 266 -9.90 -0.44 -5.33
CA TYR A 266 -8.59 -0.08 -5.82
C TYR A 266 -8.08 -0.98 -6.96
N ASP A 267 -8.39 -2.27 -6.91
CA ASP A 267 -7.85 -3.28 -7.83
C ASP A 267 -8.74 -3.54 -9.06
N HIS A 268 -9.86 -2.82 -9.17
CA HIS A 268 -10.87 -3.04 -10.20
C HIS A 268 -11.08 -1.79 -11.06
N PRO A 269 -11.36 -1.93 -12.37
CA PRO A 269 -11.72 -0.80 -13.23
C PRO A 269 -13.10 -0.23 -12.90
N ASP A 270 -13.39 0.98 -13.38
CA ASP A 270 -14.56 1.78 -12.96
C ASP A 270 -15.90 1.09 -13.20
N ASP A 271 -16.04 0.29 -14.27
CA ASP A 271 -17.28 -0.44 -14.59
C ASP A 271 -17.55 -1.56 -13.58
N TRP A 272 -16.52 -2.31 -13.18
CA TRP A 272 -16.59 -3.34 -12.15
C TRP A 272 -16.87 -2.72 -10.79
N VAL A 273 -16.18 -1.63 -10.44
CA VAL A 273 -16.43 -0.87 -9.21
C VAL A 273 -17.88 -0.40 -9.15
N LEU A 274 -18.41 0.17 -10.23
CA LEU A 274 -19.79 0.63 -10.26
C LEU A 274 -20.80 -0.51 -10.10
N ARG A 275 -20.55 -1.69 -10.71
CA ARG A 275 -21.39 -2.89 -10.51
C ARG A 275 -21.40 -3.33 -9.05
N LEU A 276 -20.24 -3.43 -8.41
CA LEU A 276 -20.13 -3.82 -7.01
C LEU A 276 -20.84 -2.81 -6.09
N LEU A 277 -20.58 -1.51 -6.29
CA LEU A 277 -21.18 -0.46 -5.48
C LEU A 277 -22.70 -0.46 -5.58
N LYS A 278 -23.28 -0.70 -6.77
CA LYS A 278 -24.74 -0.83 -6.94
C LYS A 278 -25.30 -2.01 -6.15
N LYS A 279 -24.65 -3.18 -6.23
CA LYS A 279 -25.04 -4.36 -5.46
C LYS A 279 -24.99 -4.12 -3.95
N VAL A 280 -23.93 -3.46 -3.47
CA VAL A 280 -23.80 -3.09 -2.04
C VAL A 280 -24.87 -2.07 -1.64
N ARG A 281 -25.17 -1.09 -2.49
CA ARG A 281 -26.25 -0.12 -2.28
C ARG A 281 -27.60 -0.82 -2.14
N ASP A 282 -27.92 -1.73 -3.05
CA ASP A 282 -29.18 -2.47 -3.04
C ASP A 282 -29.30 -3.37 -1.79
N TYR A 283 -28.19 -3.96 -1.34
CA TYR A 283 -28.12 -4.75 -0.10
C TYR A 283 -28.34 -3.90 1.16
N LEU A 284 -27.78 -2.68 1.21
CA LEU A 284 -27.87 -1.79 2.37
C LEU A 284 -29.18 -0.99 2.43
N ALA A 285 -29.88 -0.82 1.30
CA ALA A 285 -31.07 0.05 1.22
C ALA A 285 -32.18 -0.32 2.21
N PRO A 286 -32.57 -1.60 2.39
CA PRO A 286 -33.62 -1.97 3.35
C PRO A 286 -33.27 -1.65 4.81
N GLN A 287 -31.99 -1.49 5.11
CA GLN A 287 -31.46 -1.34 6.47
C GLN A 287 -31.09 0.11 6.79
N GLN A 288 -31.25 1.05 5.85
CA GLN A 288 -30.68 2.41 5.93
C GLN A 288 -29.19 2.36 6.31
N GLY A 289 -28.48 1.42 5.68
CA GLY A 289 -27.14 1.03 6.08
C GLY A 289 -26.03 1.97 5.60
N ARG A 290 -24.81 1.62 6.00
CA ARG A 290 -23.60 2.39 5.74
C ARG A 290 -22.53 1.54 5.05
N LEU A 291 -21.87 2.13 4.06
CA LEU A 291 -20.68 1.60 3.41
C LEU A 291 -19.45 2.37 3.90
N ILE A 292 -18.40 1.66 4.30
CA ILE A 292 -17.07 2.18 4.59
C ILE A 292 -16.12 1.71 3.48
N VAL A 293 -15.53 2.64 2.74
CA VAL A 293 -14.45 2.34 1.79
C VAL A 293 -13.14 2.86 2.38
N ALA A 294 -12.13 1.99 2.46
CA ALA A 294 -10.82 2.33 3.01
C ALA A 294 -9.71 1.79 2.11
N GLU A 295 -9.00 2.67 1.42
CA GLU A 295 -7.91 2.33 0.51
C GLU A 295 -6.97 3.53 0.31
N PRO A 296 -5.75 3.31 -0.20
CA PRO A 296 -4.94 4.40 -0.72
C PRO A 296 -5.72 5.16 -1.81
N MET A 297 -5.80 6.48 -1.72
CA MET A 297 -6.48 7.31 -2.71
C MET A 297 -5.48 8.32 -3.30
N SER A 298 -5.70 8.73 -4.54
CA SER A 298 -4.87 9.78 -5.12
C SER A 298 -5.12 11.12 -4.44
N ALA A 299 -4.03 11.83 -4.17
CA ALA A 299 -4.08 13.12 -3.51
C ALA A 299 -4.55 14.18 -4.50
N GLU A 300 -5.58 14.93 -4.14
CA GLU A 300 -5.98 16.15 -4.83
C GLU A 300 -5.01 17.29 -4.43
N GLY A 301 -3.80 17.31 -4.99
CA GLY A 301 -2.83 18.37 -4.67
C GLY A 301 -1.35 18.03 -4.85
N ARG A 302 -0.50 18.73 -4.09
CA ARG A 302 0.96 18.83 -4.33
C ARG A 302 1.78 17.59 -3.94
N ASP A 303 1.21 16.61 -3.24
CA ASP A 303 1.93 15.40 -2.80
C ASP A 303 1.31 14.12 -3.34
N SER A 304 1.27 14.03 -4.67
CA SER A 304 0.68 12.91 -5.40
C SER A 304 1.68 11.81 -5.77
N ARG A 305 2.95 11.90 -5.36
CA ARG A 305 4.01 10.97 -5.84
C ARG A 305 3.72 9.51 -5.51
N MET A 306 3.23 9.24 -4.30
CA MET A 306 2.89 7.89 -3.88
C MET A 306 1.73 7.34 -4.71
N ALA A 307 0.68 8.14 -4.89
CA ALA A 307 -0.50 7.73 -5.64
C ALA A 307 -0.27 7.62 -7.15
N GLU A 308 0.43 8.57 -7.75
CA GLU A 308 0.57 8.68 -9.20
C GLU A 308 1.78 7.89 -9.70
N ALA A 309 2.95 8.07 -9.08
CA ALA A 309 4.18 7.43 -9.56
C ALA A 309 4.32 6.01 -9.01
N TYR A 310 4.22 5.82 -7.70
CA TYR A 310 4.38 4.48 -7.13
C TYR A 310 3.19 3.57 -7.49
N PHE A 311 1.98 3.96 -7.10
CA PHE A 311 0.82 3.11 -7.33
C PHE A 311 0.38 3.03 -8.79
N GLY A 312 0.60 4.07 -9.60
CA GLY A 312 0.32 4.02 -11.04
C GLY A 312 1.09 2.88 -11.74
N PHE A 313 2.39 2.76 -11.46
CA PHE A 313 3.20 1.65 -11.98
C PHE A 313 2.89 0.31 -11.29
N TYR A 314 2.61 0.31 -9.98
CA TYR A 314 2.30 -0.92 -9.26
C TYR A 314 1.04 -1.59 -9.81
N LEU A 315 -0.02 -0.81 -10.03
CA LEU A 315 -1.29 -1.28 -10.57
C LEU A 315 -1.19 -1.65 -12.05
N LEU A 316 -0.39 -0.91 -12.84
CA LEU A 316 -0.05 -1.31 -14.20
C LEU A 316 0.62 -2.69 -14.21
N SER A 317 1.60 -2.93 -13.34
CA SER A 317 2.26 -4.22 -13.21
C SER A 317 1.35 -5.32 -12.66
N MET A 318 0.30 -4.99 -11.91
CA MET A 318 -0.70 -5.97 -11.49
C MET A 318 -1.79 -6.24 -12.53
N ARG A 319 -1.93 -5.39 -13.56
CA ARG A 319 -3.08 -5.38 -14.48
C ARG A 319 -4.42 -5.21 -13.75
N GLY A 320 -4.42 -4.42 -12.68
CA GLY A 320 -5.59 -4.23 -11.82
C GLY A 320 -5.85 -2.77 -11.53
N GLY A 321 -7.11 -2.35 -11.68
CA GLY A 321 -7.62 -1.05 -11.22
C GLY A 321 -6.80 0.19 -11.58
N ARG A 322 -6.98 1.23 -10.77
CA ARG A 322 -6.25 2.52 -10.87
C ARG A 322 -6.40 3.28 -9.54
N PRO A 323 -5.43 4.14 -9.17
CA PRO A 323 -5.65 5.02 -8.04
C PRO A 323 -6.79 5.98 -8.39
N ARG A 324 -7.73 6.15 -7.44
CA ARG A 324 -8.83 7.11 -7.55
C ARG A 324 -8.69 8.16 -6.46
N SER A 325 -9.02 9.40 -6.80
CA SER A 325 -9.14 10.47 -5.84
C SER A 325 -10.44 10.32 -5.03
N GLN A 326 -10.51 11.04 -3.90
CA GLN A 326 -11.74 11.07 -3.09
C GLN A 326 -12.92 11.60 -3.91
N SER A 327 -12.73 12.62 -4.76
CA SER A 327 -13.78 13.15 -5.62
C SER A 327 -14.27 12.16 -6.68
N GLU A 328 -13.36 11.43 -7.34
CA GLU A 328 -13.73 10.40 -8.32
C GLU A 328 -14.51 9.26 -7.67
N LEU A 329 -14.02 8.76 -6.53
CA LEU A 329 -14.70 7.70 -5.79
C LEU A 329 -16.06 8.18 -5.26
N ALA A 330 -16.16 9.42 -4.79
CA ALA A 330 -17.43 10.02 -4.40
C ALA A 330 -18.41 10.10 -5.59
N GLY A 331 -17.91 10.39 -6.79
CA GLY A 331 -18.69 10.34 -8.02
C GLY A 331 -19.25 8.95 -8.31
N LEU A 332 -18.44 7.90 -8.16
CA LEU A 332 -18.87 6.50 -8.34
C LEU A 332 -19.91 6.08 -7.29
N LEU A 333 -19.72 6.45 -6.02
CA LEU A 333 -20.68 6.18 -4.94
C LEU A 333 -22.04 6.84 -5.22
N ARG A 334 -22.05 8.11 -5.64
CA ARG A 334 -23.30 8.79 -6.03
C ARG A 334 -23.96 8.14 -7.24
N LYS A 335 -23.18 7.78 -8.28
CA LYS A 335 -23.69 7.06 -9.46
C LYS A 335 -24.25 5.67 -9.11
N ALA A 336 -23.76 5.04 -8.05
CA ALA A 336 -24.29 3.78 -7.55
C ALA A 336 -25.59 3.93 -6.75
N GLY A 337 -25.97 5.16 -6.38
CA GLY A 337 -27.23 5.47 -5.69
C GLY A 337 -27.09 5.75 -4.19
N PHE A 338 -25.88 5.93 -3.66
CA PHE A 338 -25.70 6.40 -2.28
C PHE A 338 -26.06 7.89 -2.16
N THR A 339 -26.86 8.24 -1.16
CA THR A 339 -27.47 9.57 -0.98
C THR A 339 -26.54 10.55 -0.28
N LYS A 340 -25.74 10.06 0.67
CA LYS A 340 -24.78 10.84 1.45
C LYS A 340 -23.41 10.20 1.35
N VAL A 341 -22.42 10.97 0.89
CA VAL A 341 -21.04 10.52 0.72
C VAL A 341 -20.12 11.49 1.45
N GLN A 342 -19.32 10.98 2.38
CA GLN A 342 -18.49 11.77 3.29
C GLN A 342 -17.04 11.26 3.31
N PRO A 343 -16.06 12.06 2.85
CA PRO A 343 -14.68 11.78 3.15
C PRO A 343 -14.44 11.91 4.66
N ARG A 344 -13.59 11.03 5.21
CA ARG A 344 -13.14 11.09 6.60
C ARG A 344 -11.65 11.43 6.61
N SER A 345 -11.29 12.42 7.43
CA SER A 345 -9.90 12.79 7.64
C SER A 345 -9.18 11.66 8.37
N THR A 346 -8.10 11.15 7.78
CA THR A 346 -7.20 10.17 8.40
C THR A 346 -5.92 10.85 8.88
N PRO A 347 -5.28 10.37 9.96
CA PRO A 347 -3.99 10.89 10.41
C PRO A 347 -2.88 10.80 9.35
N LEU A 348 -2.88 9.73 8.54
CA LEU A 348 -1.89 9.45 7.50
C LEU A 348 -2.58 9.13 6.16
N PRO A 349 -3.08 10.15 5.42
CA PRO A 349 -3.81 9.96 4.16
C PRO A 349 -3.04 9.22 3.06
N MET A 350 -1.71 9.27 3.09
CA MET A 350 -0.83 8.55 2.17
C MET A 350 -0.88 7.02 2.36
N GLN A 351 -1.22 6.54 3.56
CA GLN A 351 -1.37 5.11 3.84
C GLN A 351 -2.79 4.64 3.48
N CYS A 352 -3.79 5.42 3.89
CA CYS A 352 -5.19 5.13 3.63
C CYS A 352 -6.01 6.41 3.74
N SER A 353 -6.94 6.59 2.80
CA SER A 353 -8.06 7.50 2.94
C SER A 353 -9.34 6.71 3.19
N VAL A 354 -10.33 7.35 3.82
CA VAL A 354 -11.59 6.70 4.18
C VAL A 354 -12.77 7.50 3.66
N MET A 355 -13.75 6.80 3.08
CA MET A 355 -15.01 7.36 2.62
C MET A 355 -16.15 6.59 3.29
N GLU A 356 -17.12 7.31 3.85
CA GLU A 356 -18.39 6.73 4.28
C GLU A 356 -19.51 7.11 3.32
N ALA A 357 -20.35 6.15 2.98
CA ALA A 357 -21.52 6.35 2.13
C ALA A 357 -22.77 5.73 2.78
N PHE A 358 -23.92 6.35 2.58
CA PHE A 358 -25.20 5.95 3.19
C PHE A 358 -26.28 5.82 2.12
N THR A 359 -27.18 4.85 2.30
CA THR A 359 -28.27 4.57 1.35
C THR A 359 -29.43 5.56 1.41
#